data_AF-A0A813EI30-F1
#
_entry.id   AF-A0A813EI30-F1
#
_cell.length_a   1.000
_cell.length_b   1.000
_cell.length_c   1.000
_cell.angle_alpha   90.00
_cell.angle_beta   90.00
_cell.angle_gamma   90.00
#
_symmetry.space_group_name_H-M   'P 1'
#
loop_
_entity.id
_entity.type
_entity.pdbx_description
1 polymer ?
#
loop_
_entity_poly.entity_id
_entity_poly.type
_entity_poly.pdbx_seq_one_letter_code
_entity_poly.pdbx_strand_id
1 'polypeptide(L)'
;MPSADYQKIREIGSGSFGRAYLVQRNESAKGGDKKLLVMKEIDLSGRDAIQRAAAEVEVKVLSSLKHPYIVRYWESFMKQHQ
;
A
#
# COMPACT_ATOMS: atom_id res chain seq x y z
N MET A 1 7.78 -5.03 0.03
CA MET A 1 8.31 -4.24 -1.10
C MET A 1 9.30 -5.13 -1.83
N PRO A 2 8.96 -5.71 -2.98
CA PRO A 2 9.99 -5.93 -3.98
C PRO A 2 10.58 -4.55 -4.25
N SER A 3 11.79 -4.27 -3.78
CA SER A 3 12.44 -2.96 -3.94
C SER A 3 12.55 -2.52 -5.41
N ALA A 4 12.39 -3.47 -6.34
CA ALA A 4 12.43 -3.28 -7.77
C ALA A 4 11.08 -2.87 -8.41
N ASP A 5 9.94 -2.92 -7.70
CA ASP A 5 8.64 -2.69 -8.35
C ASP A 5 8.13 -1.25 -8.19
N TYR A 6 8.55 -0.57 -7.11
CA TYR A 6 8.07 0.77 -6.77
C TYR A 6 9.21 1.65 -6.27
N GLN A 7 9.31 2.85 -6.85
CA GLN A 7 10.19 3.91 -6.38
C GLN A 7 9.40 4.91 -5.52
N LYS A 8 9.81 5.10 -4.26
CA LYS A 8 9.26 6.19 -3.43
C LYS A 8 9.80 7.53 -3.90
N ILE A 9 8.90 8.47 -4.18
CA ILE A 9 9.25 9.83 -4.60
C ILE A 9 9.30 10.75 -3.39
N ARG A 10 8.19 10.86 -2.65
CA ARG A 10 8.08 11.72 -1.46
C ARG A 10 6.94 11.29 -0.54
N GLU A 11 7.03 11.67 0.74
CA GLU A 11 5.88 11.61 1.65
C GLU A 11 4.83 12.65 1.24
N ILE A 12 3.56 12.26 1.30
CA ILE A 12 2.41 13.14 1.00
C ILE A 12 1.45 13.28 2.18
N GLY A 13 1.66 12.52 3.25
CA GLY A 13 0.91 12.64 4.48
C GLY A 13 1.35 11.63 5.53
N SER A 14 1.07 11.96 6.79
CA SER A 14 1.30 11.07 7.93
C SER A 14 0.23 11.30 8.99
N GLY A 15 -0.04 10.26 9.78
CA GLY A 15 -1.03 10.29 10.85
C GLY A 15 -1.00 9.02 11.70
N SER A 16 -2.01 8.85 12.55
CA SER A 16 -2.14 7.70 13.46
C SER A 16 -2.14 6.33 12.76
N PHE A 17 -2.56 6.29 11.49
CA PHE A 17 -2.63 5.07 10.69
C PHE A 17 -1.33 4.77 9.92
N GLY A 18 -0.30 5.60 10.05
CA GLY A 18 0.98 5.43 9.36
C GLY A 18 1.29 6.57 8.38
N ARG A 19 2.06 6.26 7.34
CA ARG A 19 2.58 7.24 6.37
C ARG A 19 2.08 6.95 4.97
N ALA A 20 1.84 7.99 4.19
CA ALA A 20 1.45 7.90 2.79
C ALA A 20 2.58 8.46 1.92
N TYR A 21 3.01 7.68 0.94
CA TYR A 21 4.05 8.05 -0.02
C TYR A 21 3.47 8.14 -1.42
N LEU A 22 3.86 9.18 -2.16
CA LEU A 22 3.75 9.17 -3.62
C LEU A 22 4.85 8.26 -4.16
N VAL A 23 4.46 7.29 -4.99
CA VAL A 23 5.38 6.32 -5.58
C VAL A 23 5.18 6.23 -7.08
N GLN A 24 6.22 5.83 -7.79
CA GLN A 24 6.15 5.45 -9.20
C GLN A 24 6.31 3.95 -9.34
N ARG A 25 5.40 3.32 -10.08
CA ARG A 25 5.52 1.94 -10.51
C ARG A 25 6.59 1.82 -11.60
N ASN A 26 7.48 0.86 -11.45
CA ASN A 26 8.48 0.54 -12.47
C ASN A 26 7.86 -0.27 -13.61
N GLU A 27 8.36 -0.10 -14.83
CA GLU A 27 7.86 -0.83 -16.02
C GLU A 27 8.05 -2.34 -15.92
N SER A 28 9.08 -2.76 -15.17
CA SER A 28 9.34 -4.17 -14.85
C SER A 28 8.36 -4.77 -13.85
N ALA A 29 7.55 -3.94 -13.16
CA ALA A 29 6.59 -4.41 -12.18
C ALA A 29 5.39 -5.10 -12.87
N LYS A 30 4.70 -5.96 -12.12
CA LYS A 30 3.60 -6.79 -12.63
C LYS A 30 2.40 -5.97 -13.11
N GLY A 31 2.37 -5.61 -14.38
CA GLY A 31 1.36 -4.74 -14.99
C GLY A 31 1.91 -3.45 -15.57
N GLY A 32 3.23 -3.41 -15.84
CA GLY A 32 3.87 -2.83 -17.04
C GLY A 32 3.91 -1.31 -17.18
N ASP A 33 2.88 -0.61 -16.70
CA ASP A 33 2.71 0.80 -16.99
C ASP A 33 3.33 1.67 -15.90
N LYS A 34 4.15 2.65 -16.32
CA LYS A 34 4.58 3.74 -15.44
C LYS A 34 3.34 4.46 -14.92
N LYS A 35 3.11 4.34 -13.61
CA LYS A 35 1.97 4.95 -12.94
C LYS A 35 2.36 5.55 -11.60
N LEU A 36 1.88 6.76 -11.36
CA LEU A 36 1.94 7.37 -10.04
C LEU A 36 0.83 6.81 -9.16
N LEU A 37 1.21 6.35 -7.98
CA LEU A 37 0.31 5.72 -7.01
C LEU A 37 0.57 6.28 -5.62
N VAL A 38 -0.37 6.04 -4.71
CA VAL A 38 -0.20 6.30 -3.28
C VAL A 38 0.04 4.98 -2.57
N MET A 39 1.09 4.94 -1.77
CA MET A 39 1.47 3.80 -0.94
C MET A 39 1.30 4.17 0.53
N LYS A 40 0.34 3.52 1.19
CA LYS A 40 0.10 3.66 2.63
C LYS A 40 0.94 2.62 3.36
N GLU A 41 1.93 3.06 4.11
CA GLU A 41 2.75 2.22 4.99
C GLU A 41 2.18 2.26 6.40
N ILE A 42 1.87 1.07 6.91
CA ILE A 42 1.34 0.86 8.25
C ILE A 42 2.37 0.03 9.00
N ASP A 43 2.85 0.55 10.13
CA ASP A 43 3.73 -0.21 11.01
C ASP A 43 2.93 -1.28 11.73
N LEU A 44 3.31 -2.56 11.57
CA LEU A 44 2.69 -3.69 12.25
C LEU A 44 3.60 -4.33 13.32
N SER A 45 4.76 -3.73 13.60
CA SER A 45 5.66 -4.16 14.66
C SER A 45 5.02 -3.87 16.03
N GLY A 46 5.02 -4.85 16.93
CA GLY A 46 4.43 -4.71 18.28
C GLY A 46 2.90 -4.68 18.36
N ARG A 47 2.16 -4.93 17.27
CA ARG A 47 0.70 -4.83 17.26
C ARG A 47 0.01 -6.14 17.65
N ASP A 48 -1.00 -5.99 18.52
CA ASP A 48 -1.98 -7.00 18.92
C ASP A 48 -2.68 -7.61 17.70
N ALA A 49 -3.06 -8.89 17.78
CA ALA A 49 -3.66 -9.66 16.68
C ALA A 49 -4.89 -8.96 16.06
N ILE A 50 -5.60 -8.17 16.87
CA ILE A 50 -6.75 -7.36 16.47
C ILE A 50 -6.40 -6.35 15.35
N GLN A 51 -5.26 -5.65 15.45
CA GLN A 51 -4.92 -4.63 14.44
C GLN A 51 -4.46 -5.24 13.12
N ARG A 52 -3.88 -6.45 13.15
CA ARG A 52 -3.60 -7.22 11.93
C ARG A 52 -4.90 -7.65 11.25
N ALA A 53 -5.84 -8.20 12.01
CA ALA A 53 -7.16 -8.56 11.50
C ALA A 53 -7.89 -7.35 10.90
N ALA A 54 -7.82 -6.19 11.55
CA ALA A 54 -8.40 -4.95 11.02
C ALA A 54 -7.76 -4.53 9.68
N ALA A 55 -6.43 -4.61 9.55
CA ALA A 55 -5.73 -4.32 8.31
C ALA A 55 -6.10 -5.30 7.18
N GLU A 56 -6.26 -6.59 7.49
CA GLU A 56 -6.72 -7.60 6.53
C GLU A 56 -8.15 -7.32 6.04
N VAL A 57 -9.04 -6.90 6.93
CA VAL A 57 -10.41 -6.49 6.58
C VAL A 57 -10.39 -5.26 5.67
N GLU A 58 -9.60 -4.24 5.99
CA GLU A 58 -9.44 -3.04 5.15
C GLU A 58 -8.99 -3.42 3.73
N VAL A 59 -7.95 -4.25 3.62
CA VAL A 59 -7.45 -4.75 2.32
C VAL A 59 -8.53 -5.53 1.56
N LYS A 60 -9.26 -6.41 2.25
CA LYS A 60 -10.32 -7.22 1.63
C LYS A 60 -11.43 -6.32 1.05
N VAL A 61 -11.93 -5.37 1.83
CA VAL A 61 -12.97 -4.43 1.37
C VAL A 61 -12.46 -3.63 0.18
N LEU A 62 -11.31 -2.97 0.30
CA LEU A 62 -10.75 -2.13 -0.75
C LEU A 62 -10.50 -2.91 -2.06
N SER A 63 -10.03 -4.15 -1.96
CA SER A 63 -9.78 -5.00 -3.14
C SER A 63 -11.05 -5.41 -3.90
N SER A 64 -12.21 -5.39 -3.24
CA SER A 64 -13.50 -5.72 -3.85
C SER A 64 -14.14 -4.54 -4.58
N LEU A 65 -13.73 -3.30 -4.28
CA LEU A 65 -14.35 -2.09 -4.82
C LEU A 65 -13.78 -1.75 -6.19
N LYS A 66 -14.64 -1.78 -7.22
CA LYS A 66 -14.32 -1.39 -8.60
C LYS A 66 -15.35 -0.39 -9.11
N HIS A 67 -15.07 0.90 -8.92
CA HIS A 67 -16.01 1.96 -9.28
C HIS A 67 -15.27 3.26 -9.67
N PRO A 68 -15.77 4.05 -10.64
CA PRO A 68 -15.11 5.29 -11.08
C PRO A 68 -14.95 6.35 -9.98
N TYR A 69 -15.84 6.35 -8.96
CA TYR A 69 -15.81 7.32 -7.85
C TYR A 69 -15.21 6.78 -6.55
N ILE A 70 -14.62 5.58 -6.58
CA ILE A 70 -13.93 5.01 -5.42
C ILE A 70 -12.45 4.88 -5.78
N VAL A 71 -11.59 5.31 -4.86
CA VAL A 71 -10.13 5.19 -5.05
C VAL A 71 -9.79 3.72 -5.27
N ARG A 72 -9.18 3.43 -6.43
CA ARG A 72 -8.88 2.07 -6.85
C ARG A 72 -7.74 1.49 -6.03
N TYR A 73 -7.99 0.32 -5.43
CA TYR A 73 -6.97 -0.52 -4.85
C TYR A 73 -6.17 -1.26 -5.93
N TRP A 74 -4.85 -1.34 -5.75
CA TRP A 74 -3.94 -2.01 -6.68
C TRP A 74 -3.38 -3.29 -6.08
N GLU A 75 -2.66 -3.17 -4.96
CA GLU A 75 -2.06 -4.30 -4.27
C GLU A 75 -1.64 -3.92 -2.83
N SER A 76 -1.31 -4.94 -2.04
CA SER A 76 -0.75 -4.83 -0.70
C SER A 76 0.31 -5.90 -0.52
N PHE A 77 1.33 -5.62 0.28
CA PHE A 77 2.36 -6.58 0.64
C PHE A 77 2.83 -6.30 2.07
N MET A 78 3.27 -7.34 2.76
CA MET A 78 3.89 -7.22 4.08
C MET A 78 5.40 -7.35 3.93
N LYS A 79 6.16 -6.48 4.60
CA LYS A 79 7.62 -6.63 4.73
C LYS A 79 7.89 -7.13 6.14
N GLN A 80 8.37 -8.37 6.27
CA GLN A 80 8.93 -8.83 7.54
C GLN A 80 10.32 -8.18 7.70
N HIS A 81 10.57 -7.55 8.84
CA HIS A 81 11.94 -7.28 9.27
C HIS A 81 12.53 -8.62 9.72
N GLN A 82 13.59 -9.06 9.06
CA GLN A 82 14.55 -9.99 9.66
C GLN A 82 15.34 -9.23 10.72
#